data_AF-A0A1E4XNE5-F1
#
_entry.id   AF-A0A1E4XNE5-F1
#
_cell.length_a   1.000
_cell.length_b   1.000
_cell.length_c   1.000
_cell.angle_alpha   90.00
_cell.angle_beta   90.00
_cell.angle_gamma   90.00
#
_symmetry.space_group_name_H-M   'P 1'
#
loop_
_entity.id
_entity.type
_entity.pdbx_description
1 polymer ?
#
loop_
_entity_poly.entity_id
_entity_poly.type
_entity_poly.pdbx_seq_one_letter_code
_entity_poly.pdbx_strand_id
1 'polypeptide(L)'
;MSLLSGLLDHMPPTIAGDDKPTVTKPTTERTRLVMVERPAQLQASTYTNAANATPEWRHARDQYLNHVMACPSCYAPTARHCLAGADLRAIYDRTPMESPR
;
A
#
# COMPACT_ATOMS: atom_id res chain seq x y z
N MET A 1 28.79 -21.02 19.43
CA MET A 1 28.57 -19.90 20.37
C MET A 1 27.56 -18.96 19.71
N SER A 2 26.32 -18.96 20.21
CA SER A 2 25.18 -18.30 19.56
C SER A 2 25.15 -16.80 19.92
N LEU A 3 25.00 -15.93 18.92
CA LEU A 3 25.01 -14.46 19.06
C LEU A 3 23.78 -13.88 19.79
N LEU A 4 22.88 -14.74 20.25
CA LEU A 4 21.59 -14.37 20.86
C LEU A 4 21.64 -14.20 22.38
N SER A 5 22.69 -14.67 23.06
CA SER A 5 22.75 -14.61 24.53
C SER A 5 22.86 -13.18 25.07
N GLY A 6 23.61 -12.29 24.39
CA GLY A 6 23.83 -10.93 24.89
C GLY A 6 22.60 -10.01 24.86
N LEU A 7 21.54 -10.36 24.12
CA LEU A 7 20.34 -9.52 24.04
C LEU A 7 19.45 -9.65 25.28
N LEU A 8 19.50 -10.79 25.97
CA LEU A 8 18.71 -11.06 27.18
C LEU A 8 19.34 -10.46 28.45
N ASP A 9 20.66 -10.23 28.44
CA ASP A 9 21.39 -9.62 29.56
C ASP A 9 21.13 -8.11 29.71
N HIS A 10 20.42 -7.49 28.76
CA HIS A 10 20.11 -6.06 28.75
C HIS A 10 18.64 -5.73 29.04
N MET A 11 17.84 -6.68 29.54
CA MET A 11 16.49 -6.36 30.00
C MET A 11 16.55 -5.69 31.38
N PRO A 12 16.05 -4.45 31.55
CA PRO A 12 16.04 -3.82 32.86
C PRO A 12 15.04 -4.54 33.78
N PRO A 13 15.29 -4.58 35.09
CA PRO A 13 14.41 -5.29 36.02
C PRO A 13 13.02 -4.64 36.05
N THR A 14 11.99 -5.47 35.99
CA THR A 14 10.60 -5.07 36.26
C THR A 14 10.52 -4.57 37.70
N ILE A 15 10.33 -3.27 37.87
CA ILE A 15 10.09 -2.66 39.18
C ILE A 15 8.67 -3.03 39.61
N ALA A 16 8.55 -3.98 40.54
CA ALA A 16 7.38 -4.12 41.39
C ALA A 16 7.42 -2.99 42.42
N GLY A 17 6.71 -1.90 42.12
CA GLY A 17 6.53 -0.75 42.98
C GLY A 17 5.07 -0.33 42.98
N ASP A 18 4.40 -0.61 44.10
CA ASP A 18 3.12 -0.03 44.50
C ASP A 18 3.30 1.49 44.66
N ASP A 19 3.13 2.22 43.56
CA ASP A 19 2.75 3.63 43.58
C ASP A 19 1.91 3.88 42.33
N LYS A 20 0.61 4.12 42.56
CA LYS A 20 -0.39 4.40 41.54
C LYS A 20 0.13 5.48 40.58
N PRO A 21 0.46 5.16 39.33
CA PRO A 21 0.66 6.18 38.33
C PRO A 21 -0.73 6.75 38.06
N THR A 22 -0.92 8.03 38.35
CA THR A 22 -2.01 8.75 37.69
C THR A 22 -1.67 8.74 36.21
N VAL A 23 -2.23 7.77 35.49
CA VAL A 23 -2.31 7.74 34.04
C VAL A 23 -3.09 8.99 33.65
N THR A 24 -2.37 10.09 33.46
CA THR A 24 -2.83 11.12 32.55
C THR A 24 -2.92 10.43 31.21
N LYS A 25 -4.15 10.08 30.85
CA LYS A 25 -4.48 9.56 29.53
C LYS A 25 -3.69 10.39 28.52
N PRO A 26 -2.86 9.80 27.65
CA PRO A 26 -2.54 10.45 26.41
C PRO A 26 -3.90 10.65 25.78
N THR A 27 -4.39 11.89 25.83
CA THR A 27 -5.56 12.29 25.10
C THR A 27 -5.28 11.77 23.71
N THR A 28 -6.12 10.85 23.26
CA THR A 28 -6.23 10.56 21.84
C THR A 28 -6.61 11.89 21.25
N GLU A 29 -5.61 12.71 20.94
CA GLU A 29 -5.68 13.80 20.00
C GLU A 29 -5.92 13.05 18.71
N ARG A 30 -7.18 12.63 18.54
CA ARG A 30 -7.72 12.08 17.31
C ARG A 30 -7.32 13.14 16.32
N THR A 31 -6.31 12.83 15.52
CA THR A 31 -5.91 13.65 14.38
C THR A 31 -7.21 13.98 13.67
N ARG A 32 -7.69 15.22 13.85
CA ARG A 32 -9.02 15.61 13.40
C ARG A 32 -8.91 15.67 11.89
N LEU A 33 -9.35 14.62 11.22
CA LEU A 33 -9.47 14.60 9.77
C LEU A 33 -10.48 15.70 9.41
N VAL A 34 -9.98 16.80 8.87
CA VAL A 34 -10.80 17.90 8.35
C VAL A 34 -10.97 17.63 6.86
N MET A 35 -12.23 17.54 6.41
CA MET A 35 -12.51 17.60 4.97
C MET A 35 -12.15 19.00 4.48
N VAL A 36 -11.16 19.07 3.61
CA VAL A 36 -10.85 20.28 2.85
C VAL A 36 -11.59 20.17 1.52
N GLU A 37 -12.46 21.15 1.23
CA GLU A 37 -13.11 21.25 -0.07
C GLU A 37 -12.06 21.51 -1.14
N ARG A 38 -11.95 20.59 -2.10
CA ARG A 38 -11.05 20.73 -3.24
C ARG A 38 -11.64 21.79 -4.18
N PRO A 39 -10.92 22.88 -4.49
CA PRO A 39 -11.42 23.89 -5.42
C PRO A 39 -11.73 23.22 -6.77
N ALA A 40 -12.91 23.52 -7.32
CA ALA A 40 -13.49 22.95 -8.53
C ALA A 40 -12.70 23.24 -9.84
N GLN A 41 -11.49 23.79 -9.73
CA GLN A 41 -10.71 24.36 -10.82
C GLN A 41 -9.46 23.56 -11.20
N LEU A 42 -9.25 22.37 -10.65
CA LEU A 42 -8.35 21.43 -11.29
C LEU A 42 -9.01 21.02 -12.60
N GLN A 43 -8.54 21.62 -13.70
CA GLN A 43 -8.84 21.20 -15.06
C GLN A 43 -8.91 19.69 -15.03
N ALA A 44 -10.08 19.13 -15.32
CA ALA A 44 -10.27 17.71 -15.39
C ALA A 44 -9.39 17.21 -16.53
N SER A 45 -8.12 16.96 -16.23
CA SER A 45 -7.40 15.90 -16.89
C SER A 45 -8.37 14.73 -16.84
N THR A 46 -8.73 14.24 -18.01
CA THR A 46 -9.69 13.14 -18.20
C THR A 46 -9.38 11.96 -17.28
N TYR A 47 -8.14 11.88 -16.80
CA TYR A 47 -7.73 11.12 -15.64
C TYR A 47 -7.78 11.88 -14.30
N THR A 48 -8.94 11.90 -13.64
CA THR A 48 -9.00 12.15 -12.18
C THR A 48 -9.11 10.84 -11.39
N ASN A 49 -9.58 9.74 -11.99
CA ASN A 49 -9.61 8.44 -11.33
C ASN A 49 -9.44 7.25 -12.29
N ALA A 50 -9.03 6.10 -11.74
CA ALA A 50 -8.90 4.84 -12.47
C ALA A 50 -10.24 4.21 -12.91
N ALA A 51 -11.39 4.75 -12.47
CA ALA A 51 -12.71 4.28 -12.88
C ALA A 51 -13.16 4.90 -14.23
N ASN A 52 -12.65 6.09 -14.56
CA ASN A 52 -12.89 6.79 -15.82
C ASN A 52 -11.96 6.35 -16.96
N ALA A 53 -11.02 5.44 -16.67
CA ALA A 53 -10.17 4.84 -17.70
C ALA A 53 -10.98 3.99 -18.68
N THR A 54 -10.42 3.80 -19.88
CA THR A 54 -10.99 2.91 -20.91
C THR A 54 -11.30 1.51 -20.32
N PRO A 55 -12.41 0.88 -20.74
CA PRO A 55 -12.75 -0.46 -20.28
C PRO A 55 -11.64 -1.48 -20.59
N GLU A 56 -10.93 -1.32 -21.71
CA GLU A 56 -9.79 -2.15 -22.11
C GLU A 56 -8.64 -2.05 -21.11
N TRP A 57 -8.30 -0.82 -20.68
CA TRP A 57 -7.25 -0.62 -19.68
C TRP A 57 -7.63 -1.23 -18.34
N ARG A 58 -8.89 -1.04 -17.91
CA ARG A 58 -9.38 -1.65 -16.66
C ARG A 58 -9.32 -3.17 -16.72
N HIS A 59 -9.69 -3.76 -17.86
CA HIS A 59 -9.62 -5.20 -18.06
C HIS A 59 -8.17 -5.72 -17.99
N ALA A 60 -7.24 -5.07 -18.69
CA ALA A 60 -5.81 -5.44 -18.66
C ALA A 60 -5.22 -5.32 -17.24
N ARG A 61 -5.57 -4.25 -16.52
CA ARG A 61 -5.17 -4.06 -15.11
C ARG A 61 -5.67 -5.20 -14.23
N ASP A 62 -6.97 -5.51 -14.32
CA ASP A 62 -7.58 -6.49 -13.43
C ASP A 62 -7.02 -7.90 -13.72
N GLN A 63 -6.76 -8.24 -14.99
CA GLN A 63 -6.06 -9.48 -15.35
C GLN A 63 -4.66 -9.57 -14.73
N TYR A 64 -3.86 -8.50 -14.87
CA TYR A 64 -2.51 -8.44 -14.30
C TYR A 64 -2.53 -8.54 -12.77
N LEU A 65 -3.38 -7.75 -12.10
CA LEU A 65 -3.48 -7.76 -10.64
C LEU A 65 -3.97 -9.12 -10.11
N ASN A 66 -5.03 -9.68 -10.70
CA ASN A 66 -5.54 -11.00 -10.29
C ASN A 66 -4.45 -12.08 -10.43
N HIS A 67 -3.67 -12.04 -11.51
CA HIS A 67 -2.57 -12.99 -11.71
C HIS A 67 -1.47 -12.81 -10.66
N VAL A 68 -0.99 -11.58 -10.43
CA VAL A 68 0.10 -11.31 -9.48
C VAL A 68 -0.31 -11.66 -8.04
N MET A 69 -1.58 -11.47 -7.69
CA MET A 69 -2.10 -11.81 -6.36
C MET A 69 -2.26 -13.32 -6.15
N ALA A 70 -2.51 -14.09 -7.22
CA ALA A 70 -2.72 -15.54 -7.15
C ALA A 70 -1.45 -16.37 -7.41
N CYS A 71 -0.48 -15.83 -8.17
CA CYS A 71 0.69 -16.58 -8.61
C CYS A 71 1.86 -16.46 -7.60
N PRO A 72 2.32 -17.56 -6.98
CA PRO A 72 3.43 -17.52 -6.01
C PRO A 72 4.79 -17.23 -6.65
N SER A 73 4.91 -17.45 -7.96
CA SER A 73 6.13 -17.10 -8.70
C SER A 73 6.23 -15.60 -8.96
N CYS A 74 5.10 -14.89 -8.97
CA CYS A 74 5.07 -13.44 -9.11
C CYS A 74 5.33 -12.75 -7.76
N TYR A 75 6.08 -11.66 -7.78
CA TYR A 75 6.34 -10.81 -6.61
C TYR A 75 6.45 -9.35 -7.05
N ALA A 76 5.36 -8.61 -6.85
CA ALA A 76 5.23 -7.21 -7.28
C ALA A 76 6.33 -6.27 -6.72
N PRO A 77 6.73 -6.35 -5.43
CA PRO A 77 7.67 -5.40 -4.85
C PRO A 77 9.05 -5.38 -5.53
N THR A 78 9.50 -6.52 -6.08
CA THR A 78 10.79 -6.61 -6.79
C THR A 78 10.63 -6.76 -8.30
N ALA A 79 9.42 -6.52 -8.84
CA ALA A 79 9.09 -6.75 -10.25
C ALA A 79 9.51 -8.15 -10.76
N ARG A 80 9.40 -9.18 -9.90
CA ARG A 80 9.62 -10.56 -10.32
C ARG A 80 8.32 -11.09 -10.92
N HIS A 81 8.31 -11.45 -12.19
CA HIS A 81 7.12 -12.02 -12.85
C HIS A 81 7.46 -13.40 -13.42
N CYS A 82 6.50 -14.32 -13.39
CA CYS A 82 6.57 -15.51 -14.24
C CYS A 82 6.34 -15.10 -15.71
N LEU A 83 6.57 -16.00 -16.67
CA LEU A 83 6.40 -15.69 -18.11
C LEU A 83 5.00 -15.10 -18.42
N ALA A 84 3.93 -15.76 -17.97
CA ALA A 84 2.57 -15.26 -18.15
C ALA A 84 2.33 -13.91 -17.46
N GLY A 85 2.91 -13.71 -16.26
CA GLY A 85 2.82 -12.44 -15.55
C GLY A 85 3.56 -11.30 -16.27
N ALA A 86 4.67 -11.60 -16.94
CA ALA A 86 5.43 -10.64 -17.73
C ALA A 86 4.65 -10.23 -18.99
N ASP A 87 3.98 -11.18 -19.65
CA ASP A 87 3.10 -10.90 -20.79
C ASP A 87 1.92 -10.02 -20.37
N LEU A 88 1.26 -10.34 -19.26
CA LEU A 88 0.18 -9.52 -18.70
C LEU A 88 0.66 -8.12 -18.31
N ARG A 89 1.87 -8.01 -17.77
CA ARG A 89 2.48 -6.72 -17.45
C ARG A 89 2.73 -5.90 -18.72
N ALA A 90 3.27 -6.52 -19.77
CA ALA A 90 3.49 -5.87 -21.05
C ALA A 90 2.17 -5.40 -21.69
N ILE A 91 1.10 -6.21 -21.58
CA ILE A 91 -0.26 -5.86 -22.03
C ILE A 91 -0.82 -4.67 -21.23
N TYR A 92 -0.66 -4.69 -19.91
CA TYR A 92 -1.10 -3.60 -19.05
C TYR A 92 -0.38 -2.28 -19.40
N ASP A 93 0.96 -2.32 -19.55
CA ASP A 93 1.77 -1.11 -19.81
C ASP A 93 1.53 -0.51 -21.20
N ARG A 94 1.21 -1.35 -22.21
CA ARG A 94 0.90 -0.89 -23.59
C ARG A 94 -0.54 -0.43 -23.80
N THR A 95 -1.45 -0.78 -22.89
CA THR A 95 -2.86 -0.42 -23.05
C THR A 95 -3.02 1.04 -22.65
N PRO A 96 -3.52 1.92 -23.52
CA PRO A 96 -3.69 3.32 -23.17
C PRO A 96 -4.89 3.46 -22.23
N MET A 97 -4.70 4.25 -21.19
CA MET A 97 -5.73 4.54 -20.18
C MET A 97 -6.86 5.42 -20.73
N GLU A 98 -6.58 6.18 -21.78
CA GLU A 98 -7.53 7.02 -22.51
C GLU A 98 -7.63 6.53 -23.95
N SER A 99 -8.79 6.70 -24.58
CA SER A 99 -8.87 6.55 -26.02
C SER A 99 -8.13 7.73 -26.67
N PRO A 100 -7.23 7.49 -27.65
CA PRO A 100 -6.71 8.59 -28.45
C PRO A 100 -7.90 9.37 -29.05
N ARG A 101 -7.86 10.70 -28.92
CA ARG A 101 -8.85 11.61 -29.51
C ARG A 101 -8.67 11.76 -31.01
#